data_AF-A0A7W7VH59-F1
#
_entry.id   AF-A0A7W7VH59-F1
#
_cell.length_a   1.000
_cell.length_b   1.000
_cell.length_c   1.000
_cell.angle_alpha   90.00
_cell.angle_beta   90.00
_cell.angle_gamma   90.00
#
_symmetry.space_group_name_H-M   'P 1'
#
loop_
_entity.id
_entity.type
_entity.pdbx_description
1 polymer ?
#
loop_
_entity_poly.entity_id
_entity_poly.type
_entity_poly.pdbx_seq_one_letter_code
_entity_poly.pdbx_strand_id
1 'polypeptide(L)'
;MAGMMARALRVAAERVAEPGGLRFTERQLYYELCRVLRPWHRVTRRVPFTTAPPVSYSDFRALLRPLPGLLPPPEPLGTPGRHTTEPDLFDYGLPRLLVCQSAAVADMVRANGLPMESACPVFSVADLPLDERVVSMLARVDGTVYVLHDASTTGLAVPGMVPAGPRVSPLGLNHRQAAALHLTHGRGPDGRFVEVEAVRPAVLLRTVHRLVREVRPQRPQWLVGREVGFLTWPTA
;
A
#
# COMPACT_ATOMS: atom_id res chain seq x y z
N MET A 1 -29.38 -15.62 9.93
CA MET A 1 -28.37 -14.59 9.61
C MET A 1 -26.92 -15.06 9.82
N ALA A 2 -26.59 -15.74 10.91
CA ALA A 2 -25.21 -16.19 11.21
C ALA A 2 -24.54 -17.02 10.09
N GLY A 3 -25.26 -17.99 9.50
CA GLY A 3 -24.72 -18.82 8.40
C GLY A 3 -24.43 -18.05 7.10
N MET A 4 -25.21 -17.00 6.82
CA MET A 4 -24.98 -16.14 5.64
C MET A 4 -23.75 -15.26 5.83
N MET A 5 -23.57 -14.68 7.02
CA MET A 5 -22.42 -13.85 7.35
C MET A 5 -21.12 -14.68 7.36
N ALA A 6 -21.15 -15.89 7.92
CA ALA A 6 -20.01 -16.81 7.88
C ALA A 6 -19.61 -17.17 6.43
N ARG A 7 -20.60 -17.39 5.55
CA ARG A 7 -20.35 -17.62 4.13
C ARG A 7 -19.76 -16.39 3.45
N ALA A 8 -20.30 -15.20 3.71
CA ALA A 8 -19.79 -13.95 3.15
C ALA A 8 -18.35 -13.67 3.60
N LEU A 9 -18.02 -13.94 4.86
CA LEU A 9 -16.67 -13.80 5.40
C LEU A 9 -15.67 -14.75 4.74
N ARG A 10 -16.08 -16.00 4.49
CA ARG A 10 -15.26 -16.97 3.75
C ARG A 10 -14.96 -16.50 2.32
N VAL A 11 -15.99 -16.06 1.61
CA VAL A 11 -15.82 -15.50 0.25
C VAL A 11 -14.94 -14.25 0.27
N ALA A 12 -15.06 -13.40 1.29
CA ALA A 12 -14.20 -12.23 1.46
C ALA A 12 -12.75 -12.63 1.71
N ALA A 13 -12.50 -13.63 2.55
CA ALA A 13 -11.17 -14.18 2.84
C ALA A 13 -10.50 -14.77 1.58
N GLU A 14 -11.26 -15.53 0.78
CA GLU A 14 -10.77 -16.06 -0.50
C GLU A 14 -10.39 -14.92 -1.45
N ARG A 15 -11.27 -13.91 -1.63
CA ARG A 15 -11.03 -12.79 -2.55
C ARG A 15 -9.91 -11.86 -2.13
N VAL A 16 -9.74 -11.63 -0.83
CA VAL A 16 -8.69 -10.74 -0.33
C VAL A 16 -7.31 -11.41 -0.44
N ALA A 17 -7.25 -12.75 -0.35
CA ALA A 17 -6.03 -13.54 -0.53
C ALA A 17 -5.65 -13.78 -2.01
N GLU A 18 -6.50 -13.41 -2.97
CA GLU A 18 -6.15 -13.51 -4.39
C GLU A 18 -5.17 -12.42 -4.83
N PRO A 19 -4.22 -12.72 -5.74
CA PRO A 19 -3.88 -14.04 -6.27
C PRO A 19 -2.88 -14.79 -5.37
N GLY A 20 -2.95 -16.13 -5.35
CA GLY A 20 -1.86 -16.95 -4.82
C GLY A 20 -1.70 -16.97 -3.29
N GLY A 21 -2.72 -16.59 -2.52
CA GLY A 21 -2.67 -16.65 -1.06
C GLY A 21 -1.92 -15.47 -0.44
N LEU A 22 -2.15 -14.26 -0.97
CA LEU A 22 -1.62 -13.03 -0.40
C LEU A 22 -1.92 -12.93 1.09
N ARG A 23 -0.99 -12.36 1.83
CA ARG A 23 -1.21 -11.96 3.22
C ARG A 23 -1.96 -10.62 3.25
N PHE A 24 -2.87 -10.45 4.19
CA PHE A 24 -3.76 -9.29 4.23
C PHE A 24 -4.02 -8.83 5.65
N THR A 25 -4.40 -7.55 5.78
CA THR A 25 -4.78 -6.99 7.08
C THR A 25 -6.22 -7.33 7.45
N GLU A 26 -6.51 -7.21 8.73
CA GLU A 26 -7.88 -7.36 9.21
C GLU A 26 -8.84 -6.33 8.60
N ARG A 27 -8.42 -5.06 8.46
CA ARG A 27 -9.30 -4.04 7.89
C ARG A 27 -9.52 -4.27 6.39
N GLN A 28 -8.54 -4.80 5.67
CA GLN A 28 -8.72 -5.24 4.28
C GLN A 28 -9.78 -6.35 4.17
N LEU A 29 -9.77 -7.31 5.09
CA LEU A 29 -10.81 -8.35 5.16
C LEU A 29 -12.19 -7.74 5.46
N TYR A 30 -12.27 -6.80 6.40
CA TYR A 30 -13.51 -6.07 6.72
C TYR A 30 -14.09 -5.34 5.50
N TYR A 31 -13.26 -4.61 4.76
CA TYR A 31 -13.72 -3.89 3.57
C TYR A 31 -14.06 -4.83 2.41
N GLU A 32 -13.39 -5.97 2.29
CA GLU A 32 -13.78 -6.99 1.32
C GLU A 32 -15.12 -7.63 1.69
N LEU A 33 -15.39 -7.88 2.98
CA LEU A 33 -16.72 -8.30 3.45
C LEU A 33 -17.78 -7.26 3.07
N CYS A 34 -17.52 -5.97 3.28
CA CYS A 34 -18.42 -4.89 2.86
C CYS A 34 -18.72 -4.96 1.35
N ARG A 35 -17.70 -5.22 0.51
CA ARG A 35 -17.84 -5.38 -0.94
C ARG A 35 -18.60 -6.65 -1.34
N VAL A 36 -18.46 -7.74 -0.59
CA VAL A 36 -19.23 -8.97 -0.81
C VAL A 36 -20.71 -8.74 -0.51
N LEU A 37 -21.02 -8.07 0.59
CA LEU A 37 -22.40 -7.77 1.00
C LEU A 37 -23.06 -6.72 0.10
N ARG A 38 -22.28 -5.75 -0.39
CA ARG A 38 -22.74 -4.68 -1.28
C ARG A 38 -21.79 -4.49 -2.46
N PRO A 39 -21.98 -5.20 -3.58
CA PRO A 39 -21.04 -5.22 -4.71
C PRO A 39 -21.14 -3.97 -5.61
N TRP A 40 -21.18 -2.77 -5.02
CA TRP A 40 -21.25 -1.49 -5.73
C TRP A 40 -20.08 -1.27 -6.69
N HIS A 41 -18.94 -1.92 -6.45
CA HIS A 41 -17.80 -1.92 -7.38
C HIS A 41 -18.11 -2.50 -8.78
N ARG A 42 -19.26 -3.19 -8.94
CA ARG A 42 -19.76 -3.69 -10.23
C ARG A 42 -20.67 -2.71 -10.96
N VAL A 43 -21.16 -1.67 -10.28
CA VAL A 43 -21.97 -0.62 -10.90
C VAL A 43 -21.10 0.23 -11.83
N THR A 44 -21.72 0.80 -12.85
CA THR A 44 -21.04 1.61 -13.86
C THR A 44 -20.20 2.71 -13.21
N ARG A 45 -18.90 2.76 -13.55
CA ARG A 45 -17.92 3.70 -12.97
C ARG A 45 -18.17 5.17 -13.33
N ARG A 46 -19.28 5.49 -14.00
CA ARG A 46 -19.60 6.85 -14.45
C ARG A 46 -20.09 7.74 -13.30
N VAL A 47 -20.60 7.14 -12.22
CA VAL A 47 -21.06 7.89 -11.04
C VAL A 47 -20.06 7.66 -9.91
N PRO A 48 -19.12 8.58 -9.64
CA PRO A 48 -18.14 8.41 -8.58
C PRO A 48 -18.79 8.68 -7.22
N PHE A 49 -18.76 7.70 -6.31
CA PHE A 49 -19.18 7.85 -4.92
C PHE A 49 -18.45 6.88 -4.01
N THR A 50 -18.43 7.15 -2.71
CA THR A 50 -17.98 6.18 -1.69
C THR A 50 -19.19 5.57 -0.99
N THR A 51 -19.05 4.36 -0.46
CA THR A 51 -20.18 3.62 0.12
C THR A 51 -20.11 3.60 1.64
N ALA A 52 -21.26 3.73 2.30
CA ALA A 52 -21.33 3.46 3.74
C ALA A 52 -21.22 1.95 3.99
N PRO A 53 -20.55 1.52 5.08
CA PRO A 53 -20.39 0.11 5.39
C PRO A 53 -21.75 -0.54 5.70
N PRO A 54 -22.06 -1.74 5.16
CA PRO A 54 -23.29 -2.47 5.46
C PRO A 54 -23.33 -3.07 6.87
N VAL A 55 -22.18 -3.22 7.50
CA VAL A 55 -22.01 -3.82 8.84
C VAL A 55 -21.08 -2.95 9.65
N SER A 56 -21.27 -2.89 10.97
CA SER A 56 -20.33 -2.17 11.82
C SER A 56 -19.01 -2.94 11.94
N TYR A 57 -17.92 -2.22 12.21
CA TYR A 57 -16.62 -2.86 12.43
C TYR A 57 -16.62 -3.72 13.71
N SER A 58 -17.34 -3.31 14.76
CA SER A 58 -17.49 -4.09 16.00
C SER A 58 -18.21 -5.42 15.77
N ASP A 59 -19.26 -5.44 14.95
CA ASP A 59 -19.98 -6.69 14.63
C ASP A 59 -19.08 -7.63 13.82
N PHE A 60 -18.31 -7.07 12.87
CA PHE A 60 -17.31 -7.83 12.14
C PHE A 60 -16.24 -8.44 13.08
N ARG A 61 -15.69 -7.64 14.01
CA ARG A 61 -14.68 -8.10 14.98
C ARG A 61 -15.19 -9.25 15.85
N ALA A 62 -16.45 -9.18 16.30
CA ALA A 62 -17.06 -10.24 17.12
C ALA A 62 -17.15 -11.59 16.36
N LEU A 63 -17.27 -11.54 15.04
CA LEU A 63 -17.36 -12.70 14.17
C LEU A 63 -16.01 -13.19 13.66
N LEU A 64 -14.96 -12.36 13.76
CA LEU A 64 -13.64 -12.69 13.25
C LEU A 64 -13.05 -13.88 14.01
N ARG A 65 -12.44 -14.78 13.24
CA ARG A 65 -11.65 -15.92 13.74
C ARG A 65 -10.31 -15.91 12.99
N PRO A 66 -9.27 -16.58 13.50
CA PRO A 66 -8.03 -16.76 12.75
C PRO A 66 -8.29 -17.37 11.37
N LEU A 67 -7.70 -16.79 10.34
CA LEU A 67 -7.84 -17.20 8.95
C LEU A 67 -6.47 -17.28 8.28
N PRO A 68 -6.25 -18.23 7.35
CA PRO A 68 -5.03 -18.25 6.55
C PRO A 68 -4.80 -16.91 5.84
N GLY A 69 -3.56 -16.41 5.89
CA GLY A 69 -3.17 -15.14 5.27
C GLY A 69 -3.53 -13.89 6.07
N LEU A 70 -4.37 -13.97 7.09
CA LEU A 70 -4.65 -12.84 7.99
C LEU A 70 -3.41 -12.56 8.86
N LEU A 71 -2.90 -11.33 8.76
CA LEU A 71 -1.77 -10.87 9.57
C LEU A 71 -2.20 -10.54 11.00
N PRO A 72 -1.30 -10.76 11.98
CA PRO A 72 -1.53 -10.28 13.34
C PRO A 72 -1.58 -8.74 13.38
N PRO A 73 -2.05 -8.15 14.49
CA PRO A 73 -1.90 -6.72 14.73
C PRO A 73 -0.44 -6.28 14.57
N PRO A 74 -0.18 -5.10 13.99
CA PRO A 74 1.18 -4.65 13.71
C PRO A 74 1.94 -4.35 15.01
N GLU A 75 3.21 -4.72 15.04
CA GLU A 75 4.16 -4.33 16.08
C GLU A 75 5.15 -3.31 15.49
N PRO A 76 5.41 -2.17 16.16
CA PRO A 76 6.39 -1.20 15.69
C PRO A 76 7.78 -1.83 15.57
N LEU A 77 8.50 -1.53 14.49
CA LEU A 77 9.86 -2.06 14.30
C LEU A 77 10.90 -1.31 15.13
N GLY A 78 10.60 -0.10 15.57
CA GLY A 78 11.58 0.84 16.12
C GLY A 78 12.23 1.67 15.02
N THR A 79 13.21 2.51 15.38
CA THR A 79 13.86 3.45 14.46
C THR A 79 14.64 2.71 13.36
N PRO A 80 14.26 2.87 12.07
CA PRO A 80 14.92 2.23 10.94
C PRO A 80 16.41 2.53 10.88
N GLY A 81 17.25 1.51 10.70
CA GLY A 81 18.71 1.65 10.65
C GLY A 81 19.42 1.48 11.99
N ARG A 82 18.71 1.47 13.13
CA ARG A 82 19.35 1.21 14.44
C ARG A 82 19.52 -0.26 14.79
N HIS A 83 18.87 -1.16 14.04
CA HIS A 83 18.81 -2.59 14.36
C HIS A 83 19.82 -3.46 13.59
N THR A 84 20.53 -2.88 12.62
CA THR A 84 21.51 -3.61 11.78
C THR A 84 22.91 -3.53 12.40
N THR A 85 23.61 -4.65 12.40
CA THR A 85 24.99 -4.76 12.89
C THR A 85 26.03 -4.64 11.77
N GLU A 86 25.58 -4.66 10.52
CA GLU A 86 26.37 -4.60 9.31
C GLU A 86 26.85 -3.15 9.06
N PRO A 87 28.15 -2.85 9.28
CA PRO A 87 28.63 -1.47 9.26
C PRO A 87 28.70 -0.87 7.85
N ASP A 88 28.91 -1.70 6.83
CA ASP A 88 29.05 -1.31 5.42
C ASP A 88 27.71 -1.12 4.69
N LEU A 89 26.59 -1.54 5.31
CA LEU A 89 25.25 -1.38 4.72
C LEU A 89 24.95 0.08 4.34
N PHE A 90 25.45 1.04 5.13
CA PHE A 90 25.19 2.47 4.94
C PHE A 90 26.08 3.12 3.87
N ASP A 91 27.04 2.39 3.32
CA ASP A 91 27.87 2.87 2.20
C ASP A 91 27.13 2.75 0.86
N TYR A 92 26.08 1.94 0.80
CA TYR A 92 25.23 1.77 -0.38
C TYR A 92 24.23 2.93 -0.54
N GLY A 93 23.88 3.23 -1.79
CA GLY A 93 22.79 4.15 -2.11
C GLY A 93 21.43 3.47 -1.97
N LEU A 94 20.45 4.20 -1.41
CA LEU A 94 19.07 3.73 -1.31
C LEU A 94 18.20 4.50 -2.33
N PRO A 95 17.86 3.93 -3.49
CA PRO A 95 17.14 4.70 -4.52
C PRO A 95 15.69 5.00 -4.14
N ARG A 96 15.09 4.19 -3.24
CA ARG A 96 13.68 4.29 -2.90
C ARG A 96 13.36 3.71 -1.53
N LEU A 97 12.39 4.31 -0.86
CA LEU A 97 11.86 3.89 0.43
C LEU A 97 10.36 4.14 0.44
N LEU A 98 9.57 3.28 1.07
CA LEU A 98 8.12 3.45 1.23
C LEU A 98 7.78 3.66 2.71
N VAL A 99 7.05 4.74 3.02
CA VAL A 99 6.46 4.99 4.33
C VAL A 99 4.94 4.87 4.23
N CYS A 100 4.34 3.98 5.00
CA CYS A 100 2.90 3.79 5.09
C CYS A 100 2.32 4.51 6.32
N GLN A 101 1.19 5.18 6.17
CA GLN A 101 0.44 5.71 7.31
C GLN A 101 -0.03 4.59 8.26
N SER A 102 -0.48 3.45 7.71
CA SER A 102 -0.91 2.29 8.50
C SER A 102 0.25 1.31 8.68
N ALA A 103 0.58 0.98 9.93
CA ALA A 103 1.56 -0.05 10.25
C ALA A 103 1.11 -1.43 9.76
N ALA A 104 -0.20 -1.73 9.83
CA ALA A 104 -0.74 -2.97 9.29
C ALA A 104 -0.54 -3.06 7.76
N VAL A 105 -0.66 -1.95 7.03
CA VAL A 105 -0.33 -1.91 5.60
C VAL A 105 1.17 -2.09 5.37
N ALA A 106 2.03 -1.49 6.19
CA ALA A 106 3.48 -1.71 6.09
C ALA A 106 3.82 -3.20 6.26
N ASP A 107 3.30 -3.86 7.30
CA ASP A 107 3.47 -5.30 7.52
C ASP A 107 2.92 -6.12 6.37
N MET A 108 1.74 -5.77 5.85
CA MET A 108 1.14 -6.45 4.71
C MET A 108 2.03 -6.36 3.47
N VAL A 109 2.52 -5.17 3.15
CA VAL A 109 3.38 -4.96 1.99
C VAL A 109 4.71 -5.70 2.15
N ARG A 110 5.30 -5.71 3.36
CA ARG A 110 6.51 -6.50 3.68
C ARG A 110 6.27 -8.00 3.55
N ALA A 111 5.18 -8.49 4.14
CA ALA A 111 4.85 -9.91 4.18
C ALA A 111 4.49 -10.49 2.79
N ASN A 112 4.19 -9.63 1.81
CA ASN A 112 4.01 -9.98 0.41
C ASN A 112 5.22 -9.64 -0.48
N GLY A 113 6.40 -9.42 0.10
CA GLY A 113 7.67 -9.43 -0.65
C GLY A 113 8.09 -8.12 -1.33
N LEU A 114 7.35 -7.01 -1.16
CA LEU A 114 7.69 -5.74 -1.83
C LEU A 114 9.13 -5.25 -1.59
N PRO A 115 9.71 -5.35 -0.37
CA PRO A 115 11.08 -4.92 -0.15
C PRO A 115 12.10 -5.64 -1.04
N MET A 116 11.98 -6.95 -1.16
CA MET A 116 12.88 -7.78 -1.96
C MET A 116 12.64 -7.56 -3.46
N GLU A 117 11.37 -7.57 -3.87
CA GLU A 117 11.02 -7.48 -5.28
C GLU A 117 11.36 -6.12 -5.88
N SER A 118 11.14 -5.02 -5.14
CA SER A 118 11.31 -3.67 -5.67
C SER A 118 12.57 -2.96 -5.19
N ALA A 119 13.42 -3.61 -4.38
CA ALA A 119 14.51 -2.97 -3.64
C ALA A 119 14.03 -1.71 -2.90
N CYS A 120 12.92 -1.86 -2.18
CA CYS A 120 12.18 -0.74 -1.57
C CYS A 120 11.84 -1.08 -0.12
N PRO A 121 12.71 -0.75 0.85
CA PRO A 121 12.42 -0.88 2.26
C PRO A 121 11.09 -0.19 2.62
N VAL A 122 10.33 -0.82 3.52
CA VAL A 122 8.96 -0.40 3.87
C VAL A 122 8.87 -0.17 5.36
N PHE A 123 8.50 1.05 5.73
CA PHE A 123 8.30 1.49 7.10
C PHE A 123 6.90 2.05 7.27
N SER A 124 6.50 2.26 8.52
CA SER A 124 5.30 2.99 8.87
C SER A 124 5.65 4.37 9.45
N VAL A 125 4.66 5.25 9.54
CA VAL A 125 4.83 6.53 10.25
C VAL A 125 5.20 6.35 11.72
N ALA A 126 4.85 5.22 12.34
CA ALA A 126 5.20 4.90 13.72
C ALA A 126 6.69 4.56 13.87
N ASP A 127 7.37 4.23 12.78
CA ASP A 127 8.81 3.96 12.76
C ASP A 127 9.64 5.25 12.53
N LEU A 128 8.99 6.40 12.27
CA LEU A 128 9.69 7.66 12.09
C LEU A 128 10.16 8.27 13.43
N PRO A 129 11.26 9.06 13.45
CA PRO A 129 12.07 9.49 12.31
C PRO A 129 13.01 8.40 11.77
N LEU A 130 13.50 8.57 10.54
CA LEU A 130 14.56 7.72 9.97
C LEU A 130 15.91 8.03 10.65
N ASP A 131 16.76 7.00 10.83
CA ASP A 131 18.15 7.21 11.23
C ASP A 131 18.91 8.04 10.17
N GLU A 132 19.78 8.94 10.62
CA GLU A 132 20.55 9.86 9.76
C GLU A 132 21.37 9.12 8.70
N ARG A 133 21.81 7.89 9.00
CA ARG A 133 22.55 7.07 8.02
C ARG A 133 21.64 6.62 6.87
N VAL A 134 20.37 6.31 7.13
CA VAL A 134 19.39 5.98 6.09
C VAL A 134 19.08 7.21 5.23
N VAL A 135 18.94 8.38 5.85
CA VAL A 135 18.80 9.66 5.12
C VAL A 135 20.02 9.90 4.23
N SER A 136 21.22 9.60 4.73
CA SER A 136 22.46 9.70 3.96
C SER A 136 22.49 8.74 2.78
N MET A 137 22.02 7.50 2.93
CA MET A 137 21.91 6.54 1.82
C MET A 137 20.98 7.04 0.71
N LEU A 138 19.85 7.66 1.07
CA LEU A 138 18.92 8.27 0.10
C LEU A 138 19.61 9.43 -0.64
N ALA A 139 20.29 10.32 0.09
CA ALA A 139 20.94 11.50 -0.49
C ALA A 139 22.06 11.14 -1.49
N ARG A 140 22.80 10.05 -1.26
CA ARG A 140 23.88 9.58 -2.16
C ARG A 140 23.43 9.32 -3.60
N VAL A 141 22.15 9.03 -3.83
CA VAL A 141 21.60 8.63 -5.13
C VAL A 141 20.32 9.38 -5.50
N ASP A 142 20.08 10.54 -4.89
CA ASP A 142 18.84 11.33 -5.07
C ASP A 142 17.56 10.48 -4.89
N GLY A 143 17.59 9.60 -3.89
CA GLY A 143 16.55 8.62 -3.61
C GLY A 143 15.20 9.25 -3.26
N THR A 144 14.13 8.51 -3.55
CA THR A 144 12.74 8.96 -3.32
C THR A 144 12.08 8.22 -2.16
N VAL A 145 11.52 8.99 -1.23
CA VAL A 145 10.62 8.50 -0.17
C VAL A 145 9.19 8.58 -0.67
N TYR A 146 8.59 7.43 -0.95
CA TYR A 146 7.19 7.30 -1.28
C TYR A 146 6.34 7.26 -0.01
N VAL A 147 5.23 7.99 0.01
CA VAL A 147 4.36 8.07 1.20
C VAL A 147 2.95 7.60 0.86
N LEU A 148 2.57 6.43 1.38
CA LEU A 148 1.24 5.83 1.19
C LEU A 148 0.32 6.21 2.34
N HIS A 149 -0.73 6.99 2.03
CA HIS A 149 -1.65 7.54 3.03
C HIS A 149 -3.11 7.41 2.60
N ASP A 150 -4.01 7.52 3.58
CA ASP A 150 -5.45 7.49 3.41
C ASP A 150 -5.97 8.75 2.71
N ALA A 151 -7.18 8.66 2.16
CA ALA A 151 -7.96 9.81 1.70
C ALA A 151 -8.59 10.52 2.90
N SER A 152 -7.76 11.15 3.73
CA SER A 152 -8.13 11.90 4.94
C SER A 152 -7.28 13.16 5.10
N THR A 153 -7.74 14.09 5.93
CA THR A 153 -6.98 15.28 6.38
C THR A 153 -5.66 14.88 7.03
N THR A 154 -5.69 13.92 7.96
CA THR A 154 -4.49 13.37 8.59
C THR A 154 -3.54 12.74 7.57
N GLY A 155 -4.08 11.97 6.62
CA GLY A 155 -3.30 11.32 5.57
C GLY A 155 -2.56 12.32 4.69
N LEU A 156 -3.20 13.43 4.34
CA LEU A 156 -2.59 14.51 3.55
C LEU A 156 -1.43 15.21 4.28
N ALA A 157 -1.37 15.14 5.61
CA ALA A 157 -0.28 15.72 6.40
C ALA A 157 0.94 14.78 6.50
N VAL A 158 0.78 13.48 6.28
CA VAL A 158 1.84 12.46 6.46
C VAL A 158 3.12 12.76 5.67
N PRO A 159 3.08 13.22 4.40
CA PRO A 159 4.32 13.54 3.67
C PRO A 159 5.20 14.57 4.37
N GLY A 160 4.61 15.49 5.14
CA GLY A 160 5.35 16.49 5.92
C GLY A 160 6.04 15.95 7.17
N MET A 161 5.78 14.69 7.55
CA MET A 161 6.46 14.02 8.66
C MET A 161 7.83 13.44 8.26
N VAL A 162 8.10 13.31 6.96
CA VAL A 162 9.40 12.86 6.46
C VAL A 162 10.41 14.00 6.64
N PRO A 163 11.61 13.74 7.20
CA PRO A 163 12.61 14.80 7.38
C PRO A 163 13.03 15.41 6.03
N ALA A 164 13.47 16.67 6.08
CA ALA A 164 13.99 17.37 4.90
C ALA A 164 15.25 16.69 4.35
N GLY A 165 15.48 16.82 3.04
CA GLY A 165 16.61 16.21 2.35
C GLY A 165 16.17 15.32 1.18
N PRO A 166 15.57 14.14 1.43
CA PRO A 166 15.15 13.24 0.38
C PRO A 166 13.95 13.78 -0.40
N ARG A 167 13.83 13.37 -1.66
CA ARG A 167 12.65 13.66 -2.47
C ARG A 167 11.44 12.91 -1.92
N VAL A 168 10.36 13.61 -1.61
CA VAL A 168 9.12 12.99 -1.12
C VAL A 168 8.09 12.90 -2.24
N SER A 169 7.51 11.70 -2.45
CA SER A 169 6.46 11.45 -3.43
C SER A 169 5.21 10.86 -2.77
N PRO A 170 4.10 11.62 -2.65
CA PRO A 170 2.87 11.07 -2.08
C PRO A 170 2.24 10.05 -3.04
N LEU A 171 1.98 8.85 -2.52
CA LEU A 171 1.26 7.74 -3.19
C LEU A 171 -0.14 7.52 -2.60
N GLY A 172 -0.66 8.46 -1.83
CA GLY A 172 -1.91 8.28 -1.12
C GLY A 172 -3.15 8.24 -2.01
N LEU A 173 -4.20 7.66 -1.43
CA LEU A 173 -5.51 7.60 -2.04
C LEU A 173 -6.11 9.02 -2.05
N ASN A 174 -6.42 9.57 -3.22
CA ASN A 174 -7.20 10.81 -3.27
C ASN A 174 -8.71 10.51 -3.33
N HIS A 175 -9.53 11.51 -2.97
CA HIS A 175 -10.98 11.34 -2.90
C HIS A 175 -11.61 10.91 -4.23
N ARG A 176 -11.09 11.38 -5.36
CA ARG A 176 -11.59 11.00 -6.70
C ARG A 176 -11.28 9.54 -7.02
N GLN A 177 -10.09 9.06 -6.69
CA GLN A 177 -9.71 7.65 -6.85
C GLN A 177 -10.57 6.75 -5.96
N ALA A 178 -10.77 7.15 -4.71
CA ALA A 178 -11.63 6.42 -3.78
C ALA A 178 -13.07 6.30 -4.30
N ALA A 179 -13.61 7.41 -4.81
CA ALA A 179 -14.95 7.46 -5.39
C ALA A 179 -15.06 6.67 -6.70
N ALA A 180 -14.05 6.72 -7.58
CA ALA A 180 -14.04 5.93 -8.82
C ALA A 180 -13.95 4.41 -8.59
N LEU A 181 -13.47 4.01 -7.42
CA LEU A 181 -13.36 2.62 -6.99
C LEU A 181 -14.55 2.15 -6.12
N HIS A 182 -15.53 3.03 -5.89
CA HIS A 182 -16.66 2.80 -4.98
C HIS A 182 -16.23 2.25 -3.63
N LEU A 183 -15.13 2.79 -3.07
CA LEU A 183 -14.58 2.28 -1.82
C LEU A 183 -15.51 2.61 -0.65
N THR A 184 -15.53 1.69 0.31
CA THR A 184 -16.26 1.90 1.55
C THR A 184 -15.53 2.91 2.42
N HIS A 185 -16.22 3.95 2.86
CA HIS A 185 -15.65 4.98 3.72
C HIS A 185 -15.78 4.64 5.20
N GLY A 186 -14.80 5.07 6.00
CA GLY A 186 -14.91 5.18 7.44
C GLY A 186 -15.52 6.52 7.85
N ARG A 187 -15.80 6.66 9.16
CA ARG A 187 -16.17 7.92 9.79
C ARG A 187 -15.21 8.20 10.93
N GLY A 188 -14.62 9.39 10.92
CA GLY A 188 -13.68 9.86 11.94
C GLY A 188 -14.07 11.25 12.44
N PRO A 189 -13.25 11.84 13.32
CA PRO A 189 -13.48 13.18 13.87
C PRO A 189 -13.65 14.24 12.77
N ASP A 190 -12.85 14.14 11.71
CA ASP A 190 -12.82 15.09 10.60
C ASP A 190 -13.85 14.76 9.49
N GLY A 191 -14.77 13.84 9.75
CA GLY A 191 -15.82 13.44 8.82
C GLY A 191 -15.55 12.10 8.11
N ARG A 192 -15.95 12.01 6.84
CA ARG A 192 -15.81 10.78 6.04
C ARG A 192 -14.43 10.70 5.42
N PHE A 193 -13.79 9.55 5.54
CA PHE A 193 -12.49 9.29 4.95
C PHE A 193 -12.45 7.89 4.33
N VAL A 194 -11.49 7.65 3.44
CA VAL A 194 -11.29 6.32 2.86
C VAL A 194 -9.87 5.87 3.14
N GLU A 195 -9.78 4.70 3.75
CA GLU A 195 -8.51 4.10 4.09
C GLU A 195 -7.88 3.40 2.90
N VAL A 196 -6.56 3.37 2.86
CA VAL A 196 -5.80 2.53 1.93
C VAL A 196 -6.17 1.06 2.09
N GLU A 197 -6.49 0.63 3.32
CA GLU A 197 -6.97 -0.73 3.62
C GLU A 197 -8.31 -1.05 2.96
N ALA A 198 -9.06 -0.06 2.48
CA ALA A 198 -10.25 -0.33 1.65
C ALA A 198 -9.89 -0.83 0.25
N VAL A 199 -8.63 -0.72 -0.19
CA VAL A 199 -8.15 -1.26 -1.47
C VAL A 199 -7.76 -2.74 -1.30
N ARG A 200 -8.17 -3.59 -2.26
CA ARG A 200 -7.78 -5.02 -2.27
C ARG A 200 -6.25 -5.16 -2.29
N PRO A 201 -5.64 -6.09 -1.54
CA PRO A 201 -4.18 -6.26 -1.47
C PRO A 201 -3.52 -6.37 -2.84
N ALA A 202 -4.04 -7.20 -3.75
CA ALA A 202 -3.49 -7.35 -5.09
C ALA A 202 -3.47 -6.06 -5.91
N VAL A 203 -4.51 -5.22 -5.76
CA VAL A 203 -4.59 -3.93 -6.47
C VAL A 203 -3.60 -2.96 -5.86
N LEU A 204 -3.50 -2.94 -4.53
CA LEU A 204 -2.57 -2.09 -3.80
C LEU A 204 -1.12 -2.45 -4.13
N LEU A 205 -0.72 -3.71 -3.95
CA LEU A 205 0.62 -4.21 -4.26
C LEU A 205 0.99 -3.91 -5.71
N ARG A 206 0.14 -4.25 -6.69
CA ARG A 206 0.41 -3.96 -8.11
C ARG A 206 0.61 -2.46 -8.36
N THR A 207 -0.19 -1.62 -7.72
CA THR A 207 -0.10 -0.17 -7.88
C THR A 207 1.18 0.37 -7.25
N VAL A 208 1.50 -0.05 -6.03
CA VAL A 208 2.72 0.32 -5.33
C VAL A 208 3.94 -0.15 -6.12
N HIS A 209 4.03 -1.42 -6.50
CA HIS A 209 5.11 -1.96 -7.34
C HIS A 209 5.33 -1.13 -8.60
N ARG A 210 4.26 -0.81 -9.34
CA ARG A 210 4.36 -0.02 -10.57
C ARG A 210 4.89 1.39 -10.30
N LEU A 211 4.43 2.02 -9.22
CA LEU A 211 4.79 3.40 -8.88
C LEU A 211 6.20 3.50 -8.32
N VAL A 212 6.59 2.62 -7.39
CA VAL A 212 7.93 2.66 -6.77
C VAL A 212 9.04 2.21 -7.70
N ARG A 213 8.73 1.36 -8.70
CA ARG A 213 9.69 1.00 -9.75
C ARG A 213 9.79 2.01 -10.87
N GLU A 214 9.05 3.13 -10.78
CA GLU A 214 8.94 4.14 -11.83
C GLU A 214 8.64 3.56 -13.22
N VAL A 215 7.86 2.48 -13.29
CA VAL A 215 7.35 1.97 -14.58
C VAL A 215 6.29 2.94 -15.06
N ARG A 216 6.74 4.10 -15.57
CA ARG A 216 5.90 5.00 -16.34
C ARG A 216 5.45 4.19 -17.56
N PRO A 217 4.14 4.05 -17.83
CA PRO A 217 3.74 3.57 -19.14
C PRO A 217 4.36 4.54 -20.14
N GLN A 218 5.29 4.07 -20.97
CA GLN A 218 5.63 4.77 -22.19
C GLN A 218 4.29 4.95 -22.91
N ARG A 219 3.81 6.19 -23.01
CA ARG A 219 2.74 6.48 -23.97
C ARG A 219 3.24 5.93 -25.30
N PRO A 220 2.47 5.08 -26.00
CA PRO A 220 2.93 4.53 -27.25
C PRO A 220 3.19 5.71 -28.19
N GLN A 221 4.46 5.93 -28.49
CA GLN A 221 4.96 6.99 -29.37
C GLN A 221 4.75 6.49 -30.79
N TRP A 222 3.54 6.57 -31.33
CA TRP A 222 3.29 6.22 -32.75
C TRP A 222 3.92 7.25 -33.72
N LEU A 223 4.82 8.09 -33.23
CA LEU A 223 5.48 9.19 -33.92
C LEU A 223 6.93 9.34 -33.42
N VAL A 224 7.73 8.26 -33.41
CA VAL A 224 9.18 8.37 -33.60
C VAL A 224 9.63 7.16 -34.40
N GLY A 225 9.76 7.35 -35.72
CA GLY A 225 10.57 6.46 -36.52
C GLY A 225 12.04 6.69 -36.20
N ARG A 226 12.74 5.64 -35.78
CA ARG A 226 13.96 5.16 -36.46
C ARG A 226 14.57 3.96 -35.73
N GLU A 227 15.01 3.05 -36.59
CA GLU A 227 15.87 1.91 -36.38
C GLU A 227 17.05 2.20 -35.44
N VAL A 228 17.23 1.36 -34.42
CA VAL A 228 18.57 1.08 -33.89
C VAL A 228 18.63 -0.37 -33.42
N GLY A 229 19.64 -1.08 -33.91
CA GLY A 229 19.80 -2.54 -33.88
C GLY A 229 19.96 -3.17 -32.51
N PHE A 230 19.54 -4.42 -32.45
CA PHE A 230 19.63 -5.31 -31.30
C PHE A 230 20.96 -6.10 -31.36
N LEU A 231 21.71 -6.11 -30.24
CA LEU A 231 22.76 -7.06 -29.85
C LEU A 231 24.08 -7.09 -30.66
N THR A 232 25.12 -6.43 -30.13
CA THR A 232 26.48 -6.98 -30.15
C THR A 232 27.07 -6.89 -28.75
N TRP A 233 27.42 -8.04 -28.16
CA TRP A 233 28.24 -8.13 -26.96
C TRP A 233 29.72 -8.18 -27.37
N PRO A 234 30.66 -7.61 -26.60
CA PRO A 234 32.07 -7.74 -26.89
C PRO A 234 32.55 -9.14 -26.48
N THR A 235 33.06 -9.90 -27.45
CA THR A 235 33.95 -11.04 -27.19
C THR A 235 35.38 -10.52 -27.04
N ALA A 236 36.04 -10.93 -25.97
CA ALA A 236 37.48 -10.83 -25.80
C ALA A 236 38.23 -11.67 -26.86
#